data_AF-A0A257TM55-F1
#
_entry.id   AF-A0A257TM55-F1
#
_cell.length_a   1.000
_cell.length_b   1.000
_cell.length_c   1.000
_cell.angle_alpha   90.00
_cell.angle_beta   90.00
_cell.angle_gamma   90.00
#
_symmetry.space_group_name_H-M   'P 1'
#
loop_
_entity.id
_entity.type
_entity.pdbx_description
1 polymer ?
#
loop_
_entity_poly.entity_id
_entity_poly.type
_entity_poly.pdbx_seq_one_letter_code
_entity_poly.pdbx_strand_id
1 'polypeptide(L)' 'RHDVHLSKDVETATKVGGRRGKPVILVIESAKMAADGYKFRLSANGVWLTEHVPPKYIQVWRAGQLESQMNDAINAKERV' A
#
# COMPACT_ATOMS: atom_id res chain seq x y z
N ARG A 1 2.89 9.62 -19.29
CA ARG A 1 2.73 8.77 -18.07
C ARG A 1 1.26 8.80 -17.72
N HIS A 2 0.50 7.75 -18.05
CA HIS A 2 -0.93 7.68 -17.73
C HIS A 2 -1.23 6.69 -16.60
N ASP A 3 -0.34 5.72 -16.35
CA ASP A 3 -0.53 4.72 -15.30
C ASP A 3 -0.13 5.19 -13.91
N VAL A 4 -0.88 4.73 -12.91
CA VAL A 4 -0.54 4.79 -11.49
C VAL A 4 0.59 3.80 -11.21
N HIS A 5 1.65 4.28 -10.56
CA HIS A 5 2.81 3.47 -10.18
C HIS A 5 2.71 3.06 -8.72
N LEU A 6 2.80 1.76 -8.47
CA LEU A 6 2.69 1.18 -7.14
C LEU A 6 4.03 0.58 -6.70
N SER A 7 4.35 0.79 -5.43
CA SER A 7 5.50 0.15 -4.77
C SER A 7 5.02 -1.12 -4.06
N LYS A 8 5.81 -2.19 -4.10
CA LYS A 8 5.45 -3.47 -3.48
C LYS A 8 5.52 -3.44 -1.94
N ASP A 9 6.31 -2.51 -1.40
CA ASP A 9 6.57 -2.35 0.03
C ASP A 9 6.77 -0.87 0.37
N VAL A 10 6.76 -0.59 1.67
CA VAL A 10 6.73 0.77 2.23
C VAL A 10 8.09 1.42 2.26
N GLU A 11 9.14 0.63 2.41
CA GLU A 11 10.51 1.12 2.31
C GLU A 11 10.74 1.72 0.91
N THR A 12 10.35 0.98 -0.13
CA THR A 12 10.39 1.43 -1.52
C THR A 12 9.53 2.67 -1.71
N ALA A 13 8.26 2.64 -1.26
CA ALA A 13 7.33 3.76 -1.37
C ALA A 13 7.87 5.04 -0.72
N THR A 14 8.46 4.91 0.47
CA THR A 14 9.09 6.00 1.21
C THR A 14 10.28 6.57 0.46
N LYS A 15 11.16 5.70 -0.06
CA LYS A 15 12.33 6.11 -0.86
C LYS A 15 11.94 6.83 -2.14
N VAL A 16 10.93 6.34 -2.88
CA VAL A 16 10.50 6.99 -4.13
C VAL A 16 9.73 8.28 -3.89
N GLY A 17 8.83 8.31 -2.91
CA GLY A 17 8.08 9.51 -2.53
C GLY A 17 8.98 10.59 -1.92
N GLY A 18 10.04 10.19 -1.21
CA GLY A 18 11.05 11.05 -0.62
C GLY A 18 11.82 11.93 -1.59
N ARG A 19 11.85 11.57 -2.89
CA ARG A 19 12.61 12.28 -3.93
C ARG A 19 12.16 13.74 -4.12
N ARG A 20 10.97 14.10 -3.63
CA ARG A 20 10.38 15.44 -3.76
C ARG A 20 9.95 16.04 -2.43
N GLY A 21 10.38 15.48 -1.29
CA GLY A 21 10.03 15.96 0.06
C GLY A 21 9.45 14.86 0.95
N LYS A 22 8.78 15.25 2.04
CA LYS A 22 8.18 14.29 2.99
C LYS A 22 7.03 13.53 2.32
N PRO A 23 7.10 12.18 2.19
CA PRO A 23 6.06 11.43 1.51
C PRO A 23 4.83 11.21 2.39
N VAL A 24 3.66 11.14 1.75
CA VAL A 24 2.45 10.52 2.30
C VAL A 24 2.34 9.13 1.69
N ILE A 25 2.28 8.10 2.54
CA ILE A 25 2.18 6.72 2.09
C ILE A 25 0.71 6.30 2.06
N LEU A 26 0.29 5.76 0.92
CA LEU A 26 -1.05 5.21 0.70
C LEU A 26 -0.95 3.70 0.50
N VAL A 27 -1.83 2.95 1.16
CA VAL A 27 -2.00 1.51 1.01
C VAL A 27 -3.12 1.27 0.02
N ILE A 28 -2.86 0.41 -0.96
CA ILE A 28 -3.84 0.01 -1.98
C ILE A 28 -4.27 -1.43 -1.72
N GLU A 29 -5.58 -1.70 -1.64
CA GLU A 29 -6.14 -3.04 -1.56
C GLU A 29 -6.04 -3.78 -2.92
N SER A 30 -4.81 -3.97 -3.42
CA SER A 30 -4.53 -4.46 -4.76
C SER A 30 -5.07 -5.88 -5.03
N ALA A 31 -5.08 -6.74 -4.00
CA ALA A 31 -5.68 -8.08 -4.12
C ALA A 31 -7.19 -8.01 -4.39
N LYS A 32 -7.90 -7.12 -3.70
CA LYS A 32 -9.34 -6.90 -3.90
C LYS A 32 -9.60 -6.23 -5.25
N MET A 33 -8.77 -5.26 -5.65
CA MET A 33 -8.82 -4.69 -6.99
C MET A 33 -8.64 -5.75 -8.09
N ALA A 34 -7.68 -6.64 -7.94
CA ALA A 34 -7.45 -7.71 -8.91
C ALA A 34 -8.67 -8.65 -8.98
N ALA A 35 -9.25 -9.01 -7.83
CA ALA A 35 -10.48 -9.81 -7.77
C ALA A 35 -11.68 -9.09 -8.41
N ASP A 36 -11.76 -7.76 -8.28
CA ASP A 36 -12.79 -6.93 -8.89
C ASP A 36 -12.51 -6.59 -10.38
N GLY A 37 -11.48 -7.19 -10.99
CA GLY A 37 -11.22 -7.13 -12.43
C GLY A 37 -10.24 -6.05 -12.91
N TYR A 38 -9.61 -5.32 -11.99
CA TYR A 38 -8.62 -4.29 -12.34
C TYR A 38 -7.30 -4.93 -12.77
N LYS A 39 -6.76 -4.44 -13.88
CA LYS A 39 -5.52 -4.97 -14.45
C LYS A 39 -4.30 -4.35 -13.77
N PHE A 40 -3.36 -5.22 -13.43
CA PHE A 40 -2.03 -4.87 -12.97
C PHE A 40 -1.00 -5.44 -13.92
N ARG A 41 0.08 -4.69 -14.15
CA ARG A 41 1.22 -5.15 -14.94
C ARG A 41 2.51 -4.79 -14.22
N LEU A 42 3.49 -5.69 -14.29
CA LEU A 42 4.83 -5.42 -13.79
C LEU A 42 5.68 -4.85 -14.93
N SER A 43 6.30 -3.69 -14.69
CA SER A 43 7.28 -3.14 -15.63
C SER A 43 8.58 -3.94 -15.60
N ALA A 44 9.41 -3.78 -16.63
CA ALA A 44 10.75 -4.39 -16.68
C ALA A 44 11.65 -4.03 -15.48
N ASN A 45 11.40 -2.88 -14.84
CA ASN A 45 12.15 -2.40 -13.68
C ASN A 45 11.49 -2.76 -12.33
N GLY A 46 10.53 -3.70 -12.32
CA GLY A 46 9.90 -4.19 -11.10
C GLY A 46 8.89 -3.24 -10.45
N VAL A 47 8.48 -2.16 -11.14
CA VAL A 47 7.41 -1.26 -10.68
C VAL A 47 6.07 -1.78 -11.16
N TRP A 48 5.10 -1.87 -10.25
CA TRP A 48 3.71 -2.25 -10.56
C TRP A 48 2.94 -1.07 -11.15
N LEU A 49 2.12 -1.36 -12.15
CA LEU A 49 1.38 -0.35 -12.91
C LEU A 49 -0.08 -0.77 -13.02
N THR A 50 -0.97 0.20 -12.86
CA THR A 50 -2.41 0.07 -13.13
C THR A 50 -2.95 1.37 -13.72
N GLU A 51 -4.03 1.31 -14.48
CA GLU A 51 -4.59 2.48 -15.16
C GLU A 51 -5.11 3.52 -14.16
N HIS A 52 -5.87 3.08 -13.16
CA HIS A 52 -6.38 3.94 -12.09
C HIS A 52 -6.64 3.15 -10.81
N VAL A 53 -6.72 3.86 -9.68
CA VAL A 53 -7.06 3.28 -8.38
C VAL A 53 -8.33 3.96 -7.86
N PRO A 54 -9.48 3.27 -7.84
CA PRO A 54 -10.69 3.82 -7.24
C PRO A 54 -10.50 4.14 -5.74
N PRO A 55 -11.05 5.26 -5.22
CA PRO A 55 -10.85 5.67 -3.83
C PRO A 55 -11.22 4.62 -2.79
N LYS A 56 -12.19 3.73 -3.08
CA LYS A 56 -12.63 2.66 -2.17
C LYS A 56 -11.55 1.64 -1.81
N TYR A 57 -10.44 1.60 -2.55
CA TYR A 57 -9.30 0.72 -2.29
C TYR A 57 -8.10 1.46 -1.69
N ILE A 58 -8.22 2.75 -1.38
CA ILE A 58 -7.12 3.60 -0.90
C ILE A 58 -7.27 3.81 0.61
N GLN A 59 -6.20 3.54 1.35
CA GLN A 59 -6.09 3.83 2.77
C GLN A 59 -4.82 4.63 3.04
N VAL A 60 -4.84 5.49 4.07
CA VAL A 60 -3.62 6.21 4.50
C VAL A 60 -2.81 5.29 5.41
N TRP A 61 -1.53 5.09 5.09
CA TRP A 61 -0.62 4.41 6.01
C TRP A 61 -0.41 5.28 7.25
N ARG A 62 -0.79 4.76 8.41
CA ARG A 62 -0.53 5.41 9.70
C ARG A 62 0.60 4.66 10.41
N ALA A 63 1.83 5.16 10.28
CA ALA A 63 2.96 4.63 11.03
C ALA A 63 2.67 4.78 12.54
N GLY A 64 2.71 3.67 13.27
CA GLY A 64 2.40 3.60 14.71
C GLY A 64 1.04 2.99 15.08
N GLN A 65 0.07 2.89 14.16
CA GLN A 65 -1.20 2.19 14.48
C GLN A 65 -1.10 0.67 14.35
N LEU A 66 -0.26 0.16 13.45
CA LEU A 66 -0.06 -1.29 13.29
C LEU A 66 0.69 -1.91 14.48
N GLU A 67 1.66 -1.22 15.08
CA GLU A 67 2.32 -1.70 16.30
C GLU A 67 1.35 -1.75 17.47
N SER A 68 0.53 -0.71 17.66
CA SER A 68 -0.52 -0.70 18.69
C SER A 68 -1.55 -1.81 18.45
N GLN A 69 -2.11 -1.92 17.23
CA GLN A 69 -3.15 -2.91 16.91
C GLN A 69 -2.62 -4.35 16.92
N MET A 70 -1.36 -4.58 16.53
CA MET A 70 -0.74 -5.90 16.62
C MET A 70 -0.45 -6.28 18.07
N ASN A 71 0.07 -5.35 18.89
CA ASN A 71 0.25 -5.57 20.33
C ASN A 71 -1.08 -5.81 21.03
N ASP A 72 -2.13 -5.05 20.67
CA ASP A 72 -3.49 -5.24 21.20
C ASP A 72 -4.07 -6.60 20.78
N ALA A 73 -3.87 -7.03 19.53
CA ALA A 73 -4.34 -8.33 19.03
C ALA A 73 -3.57 -9.52 19.62
N ILE A 74 -2.28 -9.37 19.90
CA ILE A 74 -1.47 -10.38 20.59
C ILE A 74 -1.94 -10.51 22.04
N ASN A 75 -2.04 -9.39 22.77
CA ASN A 75 -2.49 -9.37 24.16
C ASN A 75 -3.94 -9.87 24.34
N ALA A 76 -4.80 -9.69 23.34
CA ALA A 76 -6.18 -10.19 23.37
C ALA A 76 -6.26 -11.73 23.24
N LYS A 77 -5.28 -12.37 22.58
CA LYS A 77 -5.23 -13.83 22.43
C LYS A 77 -4.64 -14.54 23.65
N GLU A 78 -3.86 -13.85 24.47
CA GLU A 78 -3.23 -14.39 25.69
C GLU A 78 -4.13 -14.33 26.94
N ARG A 79 -5.34 -13.75 26.81
CA ARG A 79 -6.33 -13.60 27.90
C ARG A 79 -7.48 -14.61 27.88
N VAL A 80 -7.38 -15.68 27.08
CA VAL A 80 -8.38 -16.75 26.98
C VAL A 80 -7.75 -18.09 27.28
#